data_AF-A0A417IVN7-F1
#
_entry.id   AF-A0A417IVN7-F1
#
_cell.length_a   1.000
_cell.length_b   1.000
_cell.length_c   1.000
_cell.angle_alpha   90.00
_cell.angle_beta   90.00
_cell.angle_gamma   90.00
#
_symmetry.space_group_name_H-M   'P 1'
#
loop_
_entity.id
_entity.type
_entity.pdbx_description
1 polymer ?
#
loop_
_entity_poly.entity_id
_entity_poly.type
_entity_poly.pdbx_seq_one_letter_code
_entity_poly.pdbx_strand_id
1 'polypeptide(L)'
;MPTKRSGPLVGKCPKCGNNIVLKKSFYGCSNYPECKFTLAEHFRKKKLTKTNVKELLEGKETLVKGIKNKEKKPYNAVVKIGEKGYIDFISFSNQNHRLSRWFVLAL
;
A
#
# COMPACT_ATOMS: atom_id res chain seq x y z
N MET A 1 -2.74 2.26 -33.00
CA MET A 1 -1.98 2.12 -31.73
C MET A 1 -2.96 2.00 -30.58
N PRO A 2 -2.96 0.93 -29.77
CA PRO A 2 -3.83 0.90 -28.61
C PRO A 2 -3.35 1.99 -27.67
N THR A 3 -4.17 3.02 -27.51
CA THR A 3 -3.91 4.18 -26.66
C THR A 3 -3.94 3.70 -25.21
N LYS A 4 -2.78 3.24 -24.73
CA LYS A 4 -2.56 2.69 -23.40
C LYS A 4 -2.83 3.82 -22.40
N ARG A 5 -4.07 3.96 -21.95
CA ARG A 5 -4.48 4.87 -20.87
C ARG A 5 -3.75 4.42 -19.59
N SER A 6 -2.49 4.82 -19.47
CA SER A 6 -1.66 4.65 -18.29
C SER A 6 -2.04 5.77 -17.34
N GLY A 7 -2.74 5.42 -16.25
CA GLY A 7 -2.93 6.38 -15.17
C GLY A 7 -1.61 6.70 -14.46
N PRO A 8 -1.65 7.53 -13.40
CA PRO A 8 -0.45 8.01 -12.74
C PRO A 8 0.52 6.89 -12.33
N LEU A 9 1.82 7.11 -12.54
CA LEU A 9 2.88 6.24 -12.02
C LEU A 9 2.92 6.32 -10.49
N VAL A 10 3.02 5.17 -9.82
CA VAL A 10 2.97 5.08 -8.35
C VAL A 10 4.26 4.50 -7.77
N GLY A 11 4.84 3.50 -8.44
CA GLY A 11 6.06 2.83 -7.99
C GLY A 11 6.47 1.70 -8.95
N LYS A 12 7.36 0.83 -8.47
CA LYS A 12 7.80 -0.36 -9.20
C LYS A 12 7.02 -1.60 -8.74
N CYS A 13 6.85 -2.54 -9.66
CA CYS A 13 6.13 -3.78 -9.40
C CYS A 13 7.06 -4.73 -8.61
N PRO A 14 6.67 -5.19 -7.42
CA PRO A 14 7.52 -6.09 -6.62
C PRO A 14 7.70 -7.47 -7.26
N LYS A 15 6.88 -7.83 -8.25
CA LYS A 15 6.97 -9.12 -8.95
C LYS A 15 7.88 -9.12 -10.19
N CYS A 16 8.01 -7.99 -10.89
CA CYS A 16 8.71 -7.95 -12.18
C CYS A 16 9.50 -6.66 -12.46
N GLY A 17 9.55 -5.70 -11.53
CA GLY A 17 10.29 -4.45 -11.69
C GLY A 17 9.68 -3.41 -12.65
N ASN A 18 8.67 -3.77 -13.44
CA ASN A 18 7.96 -2.83 -14.31
C ASN A 18 7.15 -1.79 -13.53
N ASN A 19 6.68 -0.74 -14.21
CA ASN A 19 5.92 0.34 -13.56
C ASN A 19 4.57 -0.14 -13.03
N ILE A 20 4.18 0.36 -11.85
CA ILE A 20 2.83 0.27 -11.29
C ILE A 20 2.11 1.58 -11.54
N VAL A 21 0.92 1.50 -12.12
CA VAL A 21 0.08 2.67 -12.42
C VAL A 21 -1.25 2.58 -11.68
N LEU A 22 -1.77 3.73 -11.26
CA LEU A 22 -3.12 3.84 -10.73
C LEU A 22 -4.14 3.64 -11.88
N LYS A 23 -5.06 2.70 -11.69
CA LYS A 23 -6.26 2.50 -12.49
C LYS A 23 -7.47 3.05 -11.72
N LYS A 24 -8.69 2.86 -12.24
CA LYS A 24 -9.93 3.44 -11.68
C LYS A 24 -10.08 3.25 -10.16
N SER A 25 -9.73 2.08 -9.62
CA SER A 25 -9.89 1.74 -8.19
C SER A 25 -8.82 0.78 -7.63
N PHE A 26 -7.74 0.57 -8.37
CA PHE A 26 -6.64 -0.33 -7.99
C PHE A 26 -5.34 0.07 -8.68
N TYR A 27 -4.22 -0.44 -8.20
CA TYR A 27 -2.91 -0.27 -8.81
C TYR A 27 -2.57 -1.52 -9.62
N GLY A 28 -2.18 -1.35 -10.88
CA GLY A 28 -1.90 -2.47 -11.78
C GLY A 28 -0.52 -2.38 -12.41
N CYS A 29 0.10 -3.53 -12.66
CA CYS A 29 1.34 -3.59 -13.43
C CYS A 29 1.12 -3.11 -14.86
N SER A 30 2.04 -2.27 -15.34
CA SER A 30 2.06 -1.78 -16.71
C SER A 30 2.40 -2.86 -17.74
N ASN A 31 2.99 -3.98 -17.30
CA ASN A 31 3.35 -5.13 -18.13
C ASN A 31 2.25 -6.21 -18.16
N TYR A 32 0.99 -5.85 -17.96
CA TYR A 32 -0.14 -6.76 -18.19
C TYR A 32 -0.30 -7.03 -19.71
N PRO A 33 -0.60 -8.27 -20.16
CA PRO A 33 -0.97 -9.46 -19.37
C PRO A 33 0.18 -10.27 -18.76
N GLU A 34 1.43 -9.97 -19.10
CA GLU A 34 2.61 -10.77 -18.73
C GLU A 34 2.89 -10.75 -17.23
N CYS A 35 2.55 -9.65 -16.56
CA CYS A 35 2.51 -9.56 -15.11
C CYS A 35 1.12 -9.10 -14.63
N LYS A 36 0.40 -10.02 -13.97
CA LYS A 36 -0.96 -9.80 -13.43
C LYS A 36 -0.98 -9.24 -12.01
N PHE A 37 0.15 -8.71 -11.52
CA PHE A 37 0.19 -8.08 -10.20
C PHE A 37 -0.77 -6.90 -10.13
N THR A 38 -1.61 -6.92 -9.10
CA THR A 38 -2.48 -5.81 -8.73
C THR A 38 -2.39 -5.58 -7.23
N LEU A 39 -2.69 -4.36 -6.80
CA LEU A 39 -2.81 -3.98 -5.41
C LEU A 39 -4.09 -3.17 -5.22
N ALA A 40 -4.89 -3.54 -4.23
CA ALA A 40 -6.12 -2.82 -3.91
C ALA A 40 -5.82 -1.42 -3.38
N GLU A 41 -6.63 -0.43 -3.76
CA GLU A 41 -6.51 0.94 -3.23
C GLU A 41 -7.00 1.05 -1.77
N HIS A 42 -7.73 0.03 -1.28
CA HIS A 42 -8.38 0.03 0.02
C HIS A 42 -7.99 -1.20 0.84
N PHE A 43 -7.81 -0.99 2.15
CA PHE A 43 -7.70 -2.05 3.15
C PHE A 43 -8.85 -1.92 4.15
N ARG A 44 -9.68 -2.97 4.29
CA ARG A 44 -10.87 -2.98 5.18
C ARG A 44 -11.73 -1.69 5.06
N LYS A 45 -12.06 -1.30 3.83
CA LYS A 45 -12.82 -0.07 3.46
C LYS A 45 -12.10 1.26 3.76
N LYS A 46 -10.88 1.24 4.29
CA LYS A 46 -10.04 2.43 4.44
C LYS A 46 -9.18 2.60 3.19
N LYS A 47 -9.27 3.76 2.55
CA LYS A 47 -8.38 4.12 1.45
C LYS A 47 -6.93 4.25 1.94
N LEU A 48 -6.01 3.61 1.23
CA LEU A 48 -4.58 3.72 1.50
C LEU A 48 -4.06 5.08 1.02
N THR A 49 -3.13 5.65 1.78
CA THR A 49 -2.45 6.87 1.35
C THR A 49 -1.44 6.55 0.26
N LYS A 50 -1.01 7.56 -0.52
CA LYS A 50 0.06 7.39 -1.51
C LYS A 50 1.34 6.85 -0.88
N THR A 51 1.65 7.28 0.35
CA THR A 51 2.83 6.82 1.10
C THR A 51 2.71 5.34 1.44
N ASN A 52 1.58 4.92 2.00
CA ASN A 52 1.34 3.51 2.33
C ASN A 52 1.49 2.62 1.09
N VAL A 53 0.97 3.05 -0.05
CA VAL A 53 1.07 2.29 -1.30
C VAL A 53 2.53 2.18 -1.77
N LYS A 54 3.32 3.26 -1.68
CA LYS A 54 4.74 3.21 -2.04
C LYS A 54 5.52 2.27 -1.13
N GLU A 55 5.34 2.38 0.18
CA GLU A 55 5.99 1.51 1.18
C GLU A 55 5.64 0.03 0.91
N LEU A 56 4.37 -0.26 0.65
CA LEU A 56 3.92 -1.61 0.30
C LEU A 56 4.59 -2.14 -0.98
N LEU A 57 4.72 -1.32 -2.02
CA LEU A 57 5.40 -1.71 -3.27
C LEU A 57 6.91 -1.93 -3.10
N GLU A 58 7.52 -1.27 -2.12
CA GLU A 58 8.91 -1.47 -1.70
C GLU A 58 9.09 -2.70 -0.78
N GLY A 59 8.01 -3.44 -0.49
CA GLY A 59 8.04 -4.62 0.38
C GLY A 59 8.07 -4.29 1.87
N LYS A 60 7.82 -3.03 2.26
CA LYS A 60 7.81 -2.59 3.65
C LYS A 60 6.45 -2.81 4.30
N GLU A 61 6.47 -2.91 5.62
CA GLU A 61 5.26 -2.78 6.43
C GLU A 61 4.85 -1.31 6.56
N THR A 62 3.56 -1.01 6.61
CA THR A 62 3.04 0.37 6.72
C THR A 62 1.88 0.48 7.71
N LEU A 63 1.79 1.64 8.36
CA LEU A 63 0.72 1.96 9.31
C LEU A 63 -0.51 2.53 8.58
N VAL A 64 -1.64 1.82 8.68
CA VAL A 64 -2.94 2.29 8.23
C VAL A 64 -3.74 2.77 9.44
N LYS A 65 -4.06 4.07 9.46
CA LYS A 65 -4.77 4.70 10.58
C LYS A 65 -6.29 4.76 10.36
N GLY A 66 -7.04 4.64 11.45
CA GLY A 66 -8.49 4.90 11.46
C GLY A 66 -9.32 3.91 10.62
N ILE A 67 -8.94 2.64 10.67
CA ILE A 67 -9.75 1.54 10.11
C ILE A 67 -10.92 1.31 11.06
N LYS A 68 -12.13 1.13 10.54
CA LYS A 68 -13.33 0.86 11.36
C LYS A 68 -13.53 -0.64 11.54
N ASN A 69 -13.77 -1.08 12.77
CA ASN A 69 -14.21 -2.46 13.05
C ASN A 69 -15.72 -2.64 12.75
N LYS A 70 -16.28 -3.82 13.06
CA LYS A 70 -17.71 -4.09 12.87
C LYS A 70 -18.62 -3.13 13.67
N GLU A 71 -18.18 -2.73 14.87
CA GLU A 71 -18.86 -1.74 15.73
C GLU A 71 -18.55 -0.28 15.35
N LYS A 72 -17.92 -0.04 14.19
CA LYS A 72 -17.46 1.29 13.72
C LYS A 72 -16.41 1.97 14.60
N LYS A 73 -15.86 1.29 15.62
CA LYS A 73 -14.76 1.80 16.45
C LYS A 73 -13.46 1.85 15.62
N PRO A 74 -12.73 2.98 15.60
CA PRO A 74 -11.50 3.11 14.84
C PRO A 74 -10.33 2.39 15.52
N TYR A 75 -9.46 1.79 14.73
CA TYR A 75 -8.17 1.25 15.15
C TYR A 75 -7.10 1.50 14.08
N ASN A 76 -5.84 1.36 14.47
CA ASN A 76 -4.70 1.44 13.57
C ASN A 76 -4.11 0.04 13.38
N ALA A 77 -3.64 -0.26 12.17
CA ALA A 77 -3.02 -1.55 11.86
C ALA A 77 -1.70 -1.37 11.10
N VAL A 78 -0.73 -2.21 11.41
CA VAL A 78 0.43 -2.44 10.56
C VAL A 78 0.05 -3.50 9.54
N VAL A 79 0.33 -3.23 8.26
CA VAL A 79 0.00 -4.13 7.14
C VAL A 79 1.18 -4.30 6.19
N LYS A 80 1.21 -5.41 5.45
CA LYS A 80 2.20 -5.67 4.39
C LYS A 80 1.55 -6.32 3.17
N ILE A 81 2.27 -6.39 2.04
CA ILE A 81 1.87 -7.24 0.92
C ILE A 81 2.25 -8.69 1.26
N GLY A 82 1.27 -9.58 1.27
CA GLY A 82 1.44 -11.02 1.41
C GLY A 82 1.95 -11.69 0.14
N GLU A 83 2.40 -12.93 0.25
CA GLU A 83 2.99 -13.71 -0.86
C GLU A 83 2.03 -13.89 -2.05
N LYS A 84 0.73 -13.98 -1.75
CA LYS A 84 -0.34 -14.08 -2.75
C LYS A 84 -0.68 -12.75 -3.43
N GLY A 85 -0.08 -11.64 -3.00
CA GLY A 85 -0.33 -10.29 -3.52
C GLY A 85 -1.50 -9.55 -2.87
N TYR A 86 -2.05 -10.09 -1.77
CA TYR A 86 -3.06 -9.40 -0.95
C TYR A 86 -2.40 -8.57 0.15
N ILE A 87 -3.18 -7.67 0.76
CA ILE A 87 -2.70 -6.90 1.92
C ILE A 87 -3.01 -7.68 3.18
N ASP A 88 -1.97 -8.14 3.86
CA ASP A 88 -2.06 -8.91 5.10
C ASP A 88 -2.01 -7.97 6.31
N PHE A 89 -2.86 -8.29 7.30
CA PHE A 89 -2.78 -7.67 8.62
C PHE A 89 -1.62 -8.29 9.39
N ILE A 90 -0.77 -7.45 10.00
CA ILE A 90 0.34 -7.90 10.83
C ILE A 90 0.00 -7.73 12.30
N SER A 91 -0.27 -6.49 12.73
CA SER A 91 -0.52 -6.20 14.14
C SER A 91 -1.39 -4.96 14.30
N PHE A 92 -2.02 -4.86 15.47
CA PHE A 92 -2.60 -3.61 15.92
C PHE A 92 -1.47 -2.67 16.34
N SER A 93 -1.50 -1.43 15.87
CA SER A 93 -0.60 -0.41 16.38
C SER A 93 -1.21 0.13 17.68
N ASN A 94 -0.86 -0.51 18.80
CA ASN A 94 -1.12 0.07 20.12
C ASN A 94 -0.31 1.36 20.21
N GLN A 95 -1.00 2.49 20.36
CA GLN A 95 -0.33 3.76 20.67
C GLN A 95 0.13 3.72 22.13
N ASN A 96 1.21 2.97 22.39
CA ASN A 96 2.05 3.17 23.57
C ASN A 96 3.54 3.23 23.23
N HIS A 97 3.87 3.58 21.98
CA HIS A 97 5.21 4.07 21.62
C HIS A 97 5.09 5.47 21.03
N ARG A 98 5.02 6.44 21.93
CA ARG A 98 5.53 7.79 21.69
C ARG A 98 7.05 7.69 21.73
N LEU A 99 7.71 7.32 20.63
CA LEU A 99 9.16 7.56 20.50
C LEU A 99 9.52 8.09 19.10
N SER A 100 10.08 9.32 19.18
CA SER A 100 11.08 9.95 18.31
C SER A 100 10.76 10.21 16.85
N ARG A 101 9.99 11.29 16.61
CA ARG A 101 10.08 12.12 15.40
C ARG A 101 11.18 13.19 15.56
N TRP A 102 12.40 12.79 15.94
CA TRP A 102 13.51 13.71 16.29
C TRP A 102 14.95 13.17 16.05
N PHE A 103 15.18 12.21 15.13
CA PHE A 103 16.55 11.69 14.88
C PHE A 103 16.97 11.63 13.40
N VAL A 104 16.67 12.67 12.61
CA VAL A 104 17.34 12.89 11.30
C VAL A 104 17.68 14.37 11.08
N LEU A 105 18.25 15.01 12.10
CA LEU A 105 18.98 16.29 11.98
C LEU A 105 20.07 16.32 13.06
N ALA A 106 21.06 15.44 12.93
CA ALA A 106 22.37 15.57 13.56
C ALA A 106 23.29 14.56 12.90
N LEU A 107 23.94 15.00 11.81
CA LEU A 107 25.33 14.74 11.42
C LEU A 107 25.60 15.54 10.13
#